data_AF-A7T4N6-F1
#
_entry.id   AF-A7T4N6-F1
#
_cell.length_a   1.000
_cell.length_b   1.000
_cell.length_c   1.000
_cell.angle_alpha   90.00
_cell.angle_beta   90.00
_cell.angle_gamma   90.00
#
_symmetry.space_group_name_H-M   'P 1'
#
loop_
_entity.id
_entity.type
_entity.pdbx_description
1 polymer ?
#
loop_
_entity_poly.entity_id
_entity_poly.type
_entity_poly.pdbx_seq_one_letter_code
_entity_poly.pdbx_strand_id
1 'polypeptide(L)'
;MSPLTEMTIQYEIMSPLTEMTIQYEIMSPLTEMTIQYEIMSPLTEMTIQYEIMSPLTEMTIQYEIMSPLTEMTIEYEIMSPLTEMTIQYEIMSPLTEMTIQYEIMSPLTEMTIQYEIMSPLTEMTIQYEIMSPLTEMTIQYEIMSPLTEMTIQ
;
A
#
# COMPACT_ATOMS: atom_id res chain seq x y z
N MET A 1 19.05 -3.31 24.65
CA MET A 1 17.72 -3.25 24.01
C MET A 1 17.71 -4.41 23.03
N SER A 2 16.92 -5.45 23.28
CA SER A 2 16.65 -6.43 22.23
C SER A 2 15.85 -5.72 21.14
N PRO A 3 16.12 -5.92 19.84
CA PRO A 3 15.28 -5.36 18.79
C PRO A 3 13.83 -5.84 19.01
N LEU A 4 12.84 -4.99 18.70
CA LEU A 4 11.50 -5.49 18.48
C LEU A 4 11.61 -6.49 17.32
N THR A 5 11.08 -7.69 17.51
CA THR A 5 11.10 -8.70 16.45
C THR A 5 9.96 -8.46 15.47
N GLU A 6 8.78 -8.10 15.95
CA GLU A 6 7.55 -8.03 15.14
C GLU A 6 6.73 -6.78 15.46
N MET A 7 6.09 -6.22 14.45
CA MET A 7 5.10 -5.15 14.57
C MET A 7 3.84 -5.53 13.78
N THR A 8 2.69 -5.54 14.45
CA THR A 8 1.39 -5.76 13.80
C THR A 8 0.46 -4.59 14.10
N ILE A 9 -0.19 -4.05 13.07
CA ILE A 9 -1.14 -2.94 13.19
C ILE A 9 -2.39 -3.26 12.36
N GLN A 10 -3.57 -3.00 12.93
CA GLN A 10 -4.86 -3.19 12.27
C GLN A 10 -5.74 -1.95 12.43
N TYR A 11 -6.36 -1.50 11.35
CA TYR A 11 -7.37 -0.43 11.35
C TYR A 11 -8.67 -0.95 10.78
N GLU A 12 -9.74 -0.76 11.55
CA GLU A 12 -11.11 -0.99 11.11
C GLU A 12 -11.87 0.34 11.12
N ILE A 13 -12.28 0.80 9.94
CA ILE A 13 -12.98 2.08 9.76
C ILE A 13 -14.46 1.80 9.44
N MET A 14 -15.29 1.98 10.46
CA MET A 14 -16.70 1.62 10.44
C MET A 14 -17.66 2.81 10.42
N SER A 15 -17.16 4.02 10.59
CA SER A 15 -17.95 5.25 10.64
C SER A 15 -17.57 6.19 9.51
N PRO A 16 -18.54 6.95 8.94
CA PRO A 16 -18.27 7.81 7.81
C PRO A 16 -17.31 8.93 8.24
N LEU A 17 -16.33 9.19 7.39
CA LEU A 17 -15.37 10.27 7.56
C LEU A 17 -15.34 11.09 6.28
N THR A 18 -14.98 12.37 6.39
CA THR A 18 -14.71 13.17 5.20
C THR A 18 -13.34 12.82 4.65
N GLU A 19 -12.33 12.87 5.51
CA GLU A 19 -10.92 12.68 5.17
C GLU A 19 -10.26 11.75 6.18
N MET A 20 -9.26 11.01 5.70
CA MET A 20 -8.37 10.21 6.54
C MET A 20 -6.93 10.40 6.07
N THR A 21 -6.04 10.72 7.01
CA THR A 21 -4.59 10.77 6.75
C THR A 21 -3.88 9.92 7.79
N ILE A 22 -3.02 9.02 7.33
CA ILE A 22 -2.20 8.15 8.18
C ILE A 22 -0.76 8.20 7.71
N GLN A 23 0.18 8.33 8.66
CA GLN A 23 1.61 8.36 8.38
C GLN A 23 2.35 7.38 9.30
N TYR A 24 3.23 6.56 8.74
CA TYR A 24 4.19 5.74 9.49
C TYR A 24 5.61 6.16 9.19
N GLU A 25 6.37 6.37 10.25
CA GLU A 25 7.81 6.54 10.19
C GLU A 25 8.46 5.41 10.99
N ILE A 26 9.18 4.54 10.30
CA ILE A 26 9.79 3.34 10.88
C ILE A 26 11.31 3.51 10.89
N MET A 27 11.83 3.78 12.08
CA MET A 27 13.23 4.16 12.32
C MET A 27 14.02 3.13 13.14
N SER A 28 13.39 2.04 13.56
CA SER A 28 14.02 0.98 14.37
C SER A 28 14.01 -0.35 13.64
N PRO A 29 15.09 -1.17 13.74
CA PRO A 29 15.11 -2.48 13.09
C PRO A 29 13.99 -3.37 13.58
N LEU A 30 13.37 -4.09 12.65
CA LEU A 30 12.32 -5.07 12.88
C LEU A 30 12.66 -6.34 12.09
N THR A 31 12.23 -7.51 12.55
CA THR A 31 12.27 -8.70 11.70
C THR A 31 11.09 -8.65 10.73
N GLU A 32 9.89 -8.46 11.27
CA GLU A 32 8.63 -8.54 10.51
C GLU A 32 7.72 -7.34 10.82
N MET A 33 7.00 -6.89 9.79
CA MET A 33 5.95 -5.90 9.90
C MET A 33 4.72 -6.35 9.14
N THR A 34 3.56 -6.27 9.79
CA THR A 34 2.27 -6.54 9.18
C THR A 34 1.30 -5.40 9.46
N ILE A 35 0.70 -4.84 8.42
CA ILE A 35 -0.30 -3.78 8.56
C ILE A 35 -1.54 -4.14 7.74
N GLN A 36 -2.72 -3.99 8.34
CA GLN A 36 -4.00 -4.24 7.68
C GLN A 36 -4.95 -3.05 7.85
N TYR A 37 -5.61 -2.68 6.75
CA TYR A 37 -6.70 -1.70 6.72
C TYR A 37 -7.97 -2.37 6.22
N GLU A 38 -9.04 -2.24 6.99
CA GLU A 38 -10.38 -2.64 6.62
C GLU A 38 -11.30 -1.40 6.66
N ILE A 39 -11.79 -0.97 5.50
CA ILE A 39 -12.56 0.26 5.35
C ILE A 39 -13.95 -0.07 4.83
N MET A 40 -14.92 -0.07 5.75
CA MET A 40 -16.32 -0.41 5.50
C MET A 40 -17.28 0.79 5.60
N SER A 41 -16.77 2.02 5.65
CA SER A 41 -17.58 3.23 5.72
C SER A 41 -17.22 4.25 4.64
N PRO A 42 -18.19 5.02 4.10
CA PRO A 42 -17.90 6.00 3.07
C PRO A 42 -16.86 7.03 3.52
N LEU A 43 -15.88 7.27 2.66
CA LEU A 43 -14.87 8.31 2.79
C LEU A 43 -14.87 9.18 1.53
N THR A 44 -14.51 10.45 1.65
CA THR A 44 -14.23 11.26 0.45
C THR A 44 -12.79 11.02 0.01
N GLU A 45 -11.85 11.21 0.93
CA GLU A 45 -10.41 11.17 0.64
C GLU A 45 -9.67 10.31 1.66
N MET A 46 -8.71 9.54 1.16
CA MET A 46 -7.76 8.78 1.98
C MET A 46 -6.34 9.01 1.49
N THR A 47 -5.47 9.39 2.42
CA THR A 47 -4.03 9.51 2.19
C THR A 47 -3.27 8.67 3.19
N ILE A 48 -2.38 7.80 2.72
CA ILE A 48 -1.53 6.98 3.59
C ILE A 48 -0.08 7.09 3.12
N GLN A 49 0.85 7.34 4.05
CA GLN A 49 2.27 7.44 3.76
C GLN A 49 3.09 6.51 4.67
N TYR A 50 4.06 5.82 4.09
CA TYR A 50 5.04 5.00 4.80
C TYR A 50 6.45 5.50 4.49
N GLU A 51 7.19 5.83 5.53
CA GLU A 51 8.62 6.13 5.46
C GLU A 51 9.39 5.09 6.27
N ILE A 52 10.21 4.27 5.59
CA ILE A 52 10.94 3.15 6.20
C ILE A 52 12.45 3.36 6.03
N MET A 53 13.09 3.76 7.13
CA MET A 53 14.52 4.08 7.20
C MET A 53 15.32 3.07 8.02
N SER A 54 14.71 1.96 8.45
CA SER A 54 15.36 0.90 9.21
C SER A 54 15.28 -0.48 8.54
N PRO A 55 16.33 -1.32 8.70
CA PRO A 55 16.32 -2.65 8.11
C PRO A 55 15.12 -3.49 8.57
N LEU A 56 14.52 -4.19 7.63
CA LEU A 56 13.37 -5.07 7.84
C LEU A 56 13.58 -6.35 7.03
N THR A 57 13.17 -7.51 7.57
CA THR A 57 13.25 -8.75 6.79
C THR A 57 12.03 -8.85 5.90
N GLU A 58 10.85 -8.77 6.51
CA GLU A 58 9.58 -8.96 5.80
C GLU A 58 8.62 -7.80 6.11
N MET A 59 7.98 -7.31 5.05
CA MET A 59 6.88 -6.35 5.12
C MET A 59 5.66 -6.92 4.43
N THR A 60 4.54 -6.97 5.14
CA THR A 60 3.23 -7.30 4.57
C THR A 60 2.23 -6.18 4.85
N ILE A 61 1.58 -5.67 3.81
CA ILE A 61 0.53 -4.66 3.95
C ILE A 61 -0.70 -5.08 3.14
N GLN A 62 -1.87 -4.98 3.76
CA GLN A 62 -3.16 -5.31 3.12
C GLN A 62 -4.16 -4.17 3.27
N TYR A 63 -4.85 -3.84 2.18
CA TYR A 63 -5.96 -2.91 2.15
C TYR A 63 -7.20 -3.61 1.65
N GLU A 64 -8.26 -3.59 2.44
CA GLU A 64 -9.59 -4.10 2.09
C GLU A 64 -10.59 -2.94 2.14
N ILE A 65 -11.18 -2.60 0.99
CA ILE A 65 -12.01 -1.41 0.81
C ILE A 65 -13.37 -1.80 0.25
N MET A 66 -14.33 -1.86 1.16
CA MET A 66 -15.71 -2.28 0.88
C MET A 66 -16.71 -1.12 0.86
N SER A 67 -16.24 0.12 0.80
CA SER A 67 -17.10 1.32 0.87
C SER A 67 -16.68 2.42 -0.11
N PRO A 68 -17.64 3.21 -0.63
CA PRO A 68 -17.34 4.22 -1.64
C PRO A 68 -16.28 5.21 -1.15
N LEU A 69 -15.32 5.49 -2.05
CA LEU A 69 -14.25 6.45 -1.84
C LEU A 69 -14.13 7.33 -3.10
N THR A 70 -13.88 8.63 -2.94
CA THR A 70 -13.62 9.47 -4.12
C THR A 70 -12.17 9.32 -4.54
N GLU A 71 -11.25 9.58 -3.62
CA GLU A 71 -9.81 9.62 -3.89
C GLU A 71 -9.03 8.79 -2.89
N MET A 72 -8.11 7.98 -3.42
CA MET A 72 -7.11 7.25 -2.64
C MET A 72 -5.71 7.65 -3.10
N THR A 73 -4.88 8.08 -2.15
CA THR A 73 -3.45 8.29 -2.38
C THR A 73 -2.64 7.48 -1.37
N ILE A 74 -1.69 6.69 -1.87
CA ILE A 74 -0.80 5.90 -1.02
C ILE A 74 0.64 6.08 -1.49
N GLU A 75 1.55 6.38 -0.56
CA GLU A 75 2.97 6.60 -0.85
C GLU A 75 3.83 5.70 0.04
N TYR A 76 4.83 5.06 -0.56
CA TYR A 76 5.85 4.29 0.13
C TYR A 76 7.23 4.84 -0.20
N GLU A 77 7.98 5.25 0.82
CA GLU A 77 9.38 5.65 0.73
C GLU A 77 10.25 4.69 1.54
N ILE A 78 11.17 3.99 0.88
CA ILE A 78 11.96 2.91 1.47
C ILE A 78 13.44 3.08 1.17
N MET A 79 14.16 3.53 2.19
CA MET A 79 15.56 3.91 2.09
C MET A 79 16.49 2.94 2.85
N SER A 80 15.97 1.79 3.25
CA SER A 80 16.70 0.81 4.06
C SER A 80 16.49 -0.63 3.56
N PRO A 81 17.47 -1.54 3.76
CA PRO A 81 17.37 -2.88 3.20
C PRO A 81 16.10 -3.60 3.66
N LEU A 82 15.40 -4.18 2.69
CA LEU A 82 14.23 -5.02 2.89
C LEU A 82 14.45 -6.34 2.16
N THR A 83 14.13 -7.48 2.76
CA THR A 83 14.30 -8.76 2.04
C THR A 83 13.09 -9.01 1.17
N GLU A 84 11.90 -9.01 1.78
CA GLU A 84 10.64 -9.31 1.10
C GLU A 84 9.59 -8.24 1.39
N MET A 85 8.91 -7.83 0.33
CA MET A 85 7.77 -6.92 0.38
C MET A 85 6.56 -7.60 -0.26
N THR A 86 5.46 -7.67 0.48
CA THR A 86 4.16 -8.06 -0.05
C THR A 86 3.12 -6.99 0.22
N ILE A 87 2.44 -6.52 -0.82
CA ILE A 87 1.35 -5.56 -0.70
C ILE A 87 0.13 -6.04 -1.48
N GLN A 88 -1.04 -5.98 -0.85
CA GLN A 88 -2.30 -6.40 -1.46
C GLN A 88 -3.35 -5.31 -1.31
N TYR A 89 -4.05 -5.03 -2.41
CA TYR A 89 -5.19 -4.14 -2.46
C TYR A 89 -6.41 -4.91 -2.95
N GLU A 90 -7.45 -4.96 -2.12
CA GLU A 90 -8.76 -5.51 -2.45
C GLU A 90 -9.80 -4.39 -2.38
N ILE A 91 -10.38 -4.05 -3.53
CA ILE A 91 -11.35 -2.96 -3.66
C ILE A 91 -12.62 -3.47 -4.29
N MET A 92 -13.67 -3.50 -3.47
CA MET A 92 -15.00 -4.00 -3.84
C MET A 92 -16.05 -2.89 -3.99
N SER A 93 -15.64 -1.62 -3.94
CA SER A 93 -16.53 -0.47 -3.88
C SER A 93 -16.11 0.65 -4.83
N PRO A 94 -17.03 1.49 -5.34
CA PRO A 94 -16.69 2.51 -6.32
C PRO A 94 -15.59 3.44 -5.82
N LEU A 95 -14.59 3.64 -6.66
CA LEU A 95 -13.48 4.56 -6.43
C LEU A 95 -13.37 5.48 -7.64
N THR A 96 -13.18 6.79 -7.46
CA THR A 96 -13.02 7.68 -8.62
C THR A 96 -11.58 7.65 -9.09
N GLU A 97 -10.66 7.93 -8.16
CA GLU A 97 -9.23 8.06 -8.46
C GLU A 97 -8.40 7.25 -7.45
N MET A 98 -7.44 6.49 -7.97
CA MET A 98 -6.41 5.82 -7.19
C MET A 98 -5.04 6.30 -7.67
N THR A 99 -4.25 6.80 -6.73
CA THR A 99 -2.83 7.11 -6.95
C THR A 99 -1.98 6.33 -5.96
N ILE A 100 -0.99 5.60 -6.46
CA ILE A 100 -0.03 4.88 -5.63
C ILE A 100 1.39 5.17 -6.10
N GLN A 101 2.28 5.49 -5.17
CA GLN A 101 3.69 5.76 -5.46
C GLN A 101 4.59 4.89 -4.60
N TYR A 102 5.61 4.32 -5.24
CA TYR A 102 6.66 3.55 -4.59
C TYR A 102 8.01 4.17 -4.91
N GLU A 103 8.69 4.70 -3.91
CA GLU A 103 10.08 5.16 -3.98
C GLU A 103 10.96 4.22 -3.15
N ILE A 104 11.82 3.46 -3.83
CA ILE A 104 12.69 2.46 -3.19
C ILE A 104 14.13 2.68 -3.61
N MET A 105 14.94 3.20 -2.70
CA MET A 105 16.37 3.47 -2.93
C MET A 105 17.29 2.51 -2.16
N SER A 106 16.81 1.30 -1.87
CA SER A 106 17.49 0.33 -1.01
C SER A 106 17.35 -1.10 -1.52
N PRO A 107 18.33 -2.00 -1.25
CA PRO A 107 18.28 -3.37 -1.73
C PRO A 107 16.99 -4.07 -1.31
N LEU A 108 16.31 -4.68 -2.28
CA LEU A 108 15.11 -5.46 -2.11
C LEU A 108 15.28 -6.81 -2.80
N THR A 109 15.04 -7.93 -2.13
CA THR A 109 15.20 -9.24 -2.79
C THR A 109 13.97 -9.56 -3.63
N GLU A 110 12.80 -9.53 -2.97
CA GLU A 110 11.52 -9.87 -3.59
C GLU A 110 10.49 -8.78 -3.33
N MET A 111 9.77 -8.39 -4.38
CA MET A 111 8.59 -7.55 -4.30
C MET A 111 7.41 -8.25 -4.94
N THR A 112 6.32 -8.39 -4.19
CA THR A 112 5.03 -8.86 -4.69
C THR A 112 3.97 -7.81 -4.41
N ILE A 113 3.26 -7.38 -5.46
CA ILE A 113 2.12 -6.47 -5.37
C ILE A 113 0.93 -7.05 -6.11
N GLN A 114 -0.23 -7.05 -5.47
CA GLN A 114 -1.49 -7.53 -6.06
C GLN A 114 -2.57 -6.48 -5.92
N TYR A 115 -3.29 -6.26 -7.02
CA TYR A 115 -4.46 -5.41 -7.10
C TYR A 115 -5.66 -6.23 -7.55
N GLU A 116 -6.65 -6.36 -6.67
CA GLU A 116 -7.95 -6.96 -6.97
C GLU A 116 -9.03 -5.89 -6.89
N ILE A 117 -9.61 -5.54 -8.04
CA ILE A 117 -10.57 -4.45 -8.16
C ILE A 117 -11.83 -4.96 -8.84
N MET A 118 -12.89 -5.06 -8.06
CA MET A 118 -14.19 -5.58 -8.49
C MET A 118 -15.25 -4.47 -8.68
N SER A 119 -14.84 -3.21 -8.66
CA SER A 119 -15.73 -2.04 -8.68
C SER A 119 -15.31 -0.98 -9.70
N PRO A 120 -16.23 -0.13 -10.20
CA PRO A 120 -15.88 0.91 -11.16
C PRO A 120 -14.79 1.82 -10.63
N LEU A 121 -13.78 2.07 -11.47
CA LEU A 121 -12.68 2.99 -11.23
C LEU A 121 -12.54 3.94 -12.42
N THR A 122 -12.43 5.24 -12.20
CA THR A 122 -12.26 6.18 -13.31
C THR A 122 -10.79 6.21 -13.71
N GLU A 123 -9.92 6.53 -12.77
CA GLU A 123 -8.49 6.69 -12.99
C GLU A 123 -7.66 5.87 -12.00
N MET A 124 -6.68 5.16 -12.53
CA MET A 124 -5.63 4.50 -11.75
C MET A 124 -4.27 4.99 -12.21
N THR A 125 -3.49 5.55 -11.30
CA THR A 125 -2.10 5.94 -11.52
C THR A 125 -1.22 5.21 -10.52
N ILE A 126 -0.21 4.51 -11.04
CA ILE A 126 0.79 3.82 -10.22
C ILE A 126 2.18 4.21 -10.72
N GLN A 127 3.06 4.59 -9.81
CA GLN A 127 4.44 4.98 -10.13
C GLN A 127 5.44 4.20 -9.29
N TYR A 128 6.48 3.68 -9.95
CA TYR A 128 7.58 2.95 -9.35
C TYR A 128 8.92 3.64 -9.63
N GLU A 129 9.50 4.27 -8.62
CA GLU A 129 10.87 4.76 -8.63
C GLU A 129 11.78 3.82 -7.83
N ILE A 130 12.32 2.80 -8.50
CA ILE A 130 13.16 1.77 -7.86
C ILE A 130 14.60 1.94 -8.31
N MET A 131 15.41 2.49 -7.41
CA MET A 131 16.84 2.75 -7.60
C MET A 131 17.71 1.77 -6.81
N SER A 132 17.40 0.49 -6.88
CA SER A 132 18.08 -0.52 -6.08
C SER A 132 18.24 -1.88 -6.77
N PRO A 133 19.14 -2.75 -6.26
CA PRO A 133 19.16 -4.15 -6.66
C PRO A 133 17.83 -4.81 -6.29
N LEU A 134 17.13 -5.33 -7.29
CA LEU A 134 15.92 -6.13 -7.16
C LEU A 134 16.10 -7.47 -7.86
N THR A 135 15.88 -8.58 -7.15
CA THR A 135 16.04 -9.93 -7.73
C THR A 135 14.76 -10.37 -8.42
N GLU A 136 13.63 -10.22 -7.74
CA GLU A 136 12.32 -10.62 -8.26
C GLU A 136 11.26 -9.54 -7.98
N MET A 137 10.46 -9.27 -9.01
CA MET A 137 9.30 -8.40 -8.93
C MET A 137 8.11 -9.08 -9.59
N THR A 138 7.05 -9.23 -8.84
CA THR A 138 5.76 -9.71 -9.32
C THR A 138 4.71 -8.64 -9.05
N ILE A 139 4.05 -8.17 -10.12
CA ILE A 139 2.92 -7.25 -10.01
C ILE A 139 1.75 -7.88 -10.77
N GLN A 140 0.59 -7.97 -10.11
CA GLN A 140 -0.62 -8.56 -10.69
C GLN A 140 -1.81 -7.62 -10.56
N TYR A 141 -2.60 -7.56 -11.62
CA TYR A 141 -3.82 -6.76 -11.70
C TYR A 141 -4.99 -7.65 -12.10
N GLU A 142 -5.99 -7.74 -11.24
CA GLU A 142 -7.28 -8.37 -11.50
C GLU A 142 -8.36 -7.29 -11.42
N ILE A 143 -8.70 -6.72 -12.58
CA ILE A 143 -9.70 -5.65 -12.69
C ILE A 143 -10.92 -6.19 -13.43
N MET A 144 -12.01 -6.41 -12.69
CA MET A 144 -13.23 -7.06 -13.20
C MET A 144 -14.37 -6.08 -13.53
N SER A 145 -14.07 -4.79 -13.53
CA SER A 145 -15.01 -3.68 -13.61
C SER A 145 -14.56 -2.64 -14.66
N PRO A 146 -15.41 -1.66 -15.00
CA PRO A 146 -14.99 -0.58 -15.89
C PRO A 146 -13.83 0.23 -15.29
N LEU A 147 -12.75 0.36 -16.07
CA LEU A 147 -11.64 1.26 -15.83
C LEU A 147 -11.50 2.19 -17.05
N THR A 148 -11.51 3.50 -16.83
CA THR A 148 -11.42 4.47 -17.95
C THR A 148 -9.96 4.71 -18.33
N GLU A 149 -9.11 4.98 -17.36
CA GLU A 149 -7.69 5.27 -17.57
C GLU A 149 -6.81 4.53 -16.56
N MET A 150 -5.73 3.92 -17.08
CA MET A 150 -4.70 3.27 -16.27
C MET A 150 -3.33 3.76 -16.74
N THR A 151 -2.59 4.35 -15.82
CA THR A 151 -1.21 4.78 -16.01
C THR A 151 -0.32 4.01 -15.04
N ILE A 152 0.69 3.32 -15.59
CA ILE A 152 1.74 2.66 -14.81
C ILE A 152 3.07 3.21 -15.32
N GLN A 153 3.91 3.71 -14.41
CA GLN A 153 5.22 4.30 -14.71
C GLN A 153 6.33 3.66 -13.88
#